data_AF-A0A413H0Y8-F1
#
_entry.id   AF-A0A413H0Y8-F1
#
_cell.length_a   1.000
_cell.length_b   1.000
_cell.length_c   1.000
_cell.angle_alpha   90.00
_cell.angle_beta   90.00
_cell.angle_gamma   90.00
#
_symmetry.space_group_name_H-M   'P 1'
#
loop_
_entity.id
_entity.type
_entity.pdbx_description
1 polymer ?
#
loop_
_entity_poly.entity_id
_entity_poly.type
_entity_poly.pdbx_seq_one_letter_code
_entity_poly.pdbx_strand_id
1 'polypeptide(L)'
;MCGAPAFETSLARVAVNGGAGAAGMFAAVTVDIERAALGELGVDMADEVLVEALATAVLTRVDTWAVAANTPQGAAGPLAPVLGEYFDMVPLLGRQVAAVSPNGLPLAVGVFAGLDIWGRATIKTGAGEQEFPPEAVRIRGL
;
A
#
# COMPACT_ATOMS: atom_id res chain seq x y z
N MET A 1 -5.92 22.70 19.80
CA MET A 1 -4.91 21.67 19.48
C MET A 1 -5.67 20.36 19.33
N CYS A 2 -6.08 20.02 18.10
CA CYS A 2 -6.83 18.78 17.85
C CYS A 2 -5.81 17.71 17.52
N GLY A 3 -5.70 16.68 18.35
CA GLY A 3 -4.76 15.58 18.12
C GLY A 3 -5.00 14.97 16.75
N ALA A 4 -3.95 14.86 15.95
CA ALA A 4 -4.00 14.04 14.75
C ALA A 4 -4.40 12.63 15.19
N PRO A 5 -5.34 11.94 14.49
CA PRO A 5 -5.53 10.53 14.75
C PRO A 5 -4.21 9.86 14.43
N ALA A 6 -3.56 9.37 15.48
CA ALA A 6 -2.36 8.61 15.31
C ALA A 6 -2.76 7.30 14.63
N PHE A 7 -2.19 7.02 13.47
CA PHE A 7 -2.16 5.67 12.91
C PHE A 7 -1.20 4.79 13.74
N GLU A 8 -1.29 4.89 15.07
CA GLU A 8 -0.29 4.42 16.02
C GLU A 8 -0.33 2.90 16.16
N THR A 9 -1.49 2.28 16.00
CA THR A 9 -1.62 0.82 16.04
C THR A 9 -1.46 0.24 14.63
N SER A 10 -0.23 -0.18 14.32
CA SER A 10 0.07 -0.95 13.12
C SER A 10 -0.52 -2.34 13.26
N LEU A 11 -1.62 -2.64 12.55
CA LEU A 11 -2.19 -4.00 12.55
C LEU A 11 -1.23 -5.02 11.92
N ALA A 12 -0.60 -4.63 10.82
CA ALA A 12 0.29 -5.49 10.06
C ALA A 12 1.31 -4.68 9.27
N ARG A 13 2.44 -5.33 8.94
CA ARG A 13 3.42 -4.85 7.98
C ARG A 13 3.40 -5.76 6.77
N VAL A 14 3.33 -5.16 5.59
CA VAL A 14 3.46 -5.87 4.31
C VAL A 14 4.80 -5.52 3.68
N ALA A 15 5.57 -6.53 3.29
CA ALA A 15 6.78 -6.39 2.49
C ALA A 15 6.61 -7.18 1.18
N VAL A 16 7.05 -6.60 0.07
CA VAL A 16 6.97 -7.23 -1.25
C VAL A 16 8.35 -7.21 -1.89
N ASN A 17 8.79 -8.36 -2.41
CA ASN A 17 10.02 -8.50 -3.17
C ASN A 17 9.70 -9.07 -4.55
N GLY A 18 10.01 -8.32 -5.61
CA GLY A 18 9.94 -8.82 -6.98
C GLY A 18 11.16 -9.69 -7.31
N GLY A 19 10.96 -10.74 -8.10
CA GLY A 19 12.03 -11.61 -8.59
C GLY A 19 11.68 -12.25 -9.92
N ALA A 20 12.66 -12.92 -10.51
CA ALA A 20 12.49 -13.71 -11.72
C ALA A 20 13.22 -15.05 -11.59
N GLY A 21 12.60 -16.12 -12.06
CA GLY A 21 13.16 -17.47 -12.06
C GLY A 21 12.75 -18.25 -13.31
N ALA A 22 13.00 -19.56 -13.29
CA ALA A 22 12.70 -20.43 -14.44
C ALA A 22 11.21 -20.44 -14.84
N ALA A 23 10.29 -20.19 -13.89
CA ALA A 23 8.85 -20.11 -14.12
C ALA A 23 8.36 -18.69 -14.53
N GLY A 24 9.27 -17.72 -14.65
CA GLY A 24 8.95 -16.33 -14.96
C GLY A 24 9.12 -15.38 -13.77
N MET A 25 8.51 -14.20 -13.88
CA MET A 25 8.52 -13.17 -12.84
C MET A 25 7.58 -13.55 -11.70
N PHE A 26 7.94 -13.20 -10.48
CA PHE A 26 7.13 -13.41 -9.28
C PHE A 26 7.24 -12.22 -8.32
N ALA A 27 6.27 -12.11 -7.42
CA ALA A 27 6.34 -11.24 -6.25
C ALA A 27 6.18 -12.10 -4.99
N ALA A 28 7.16 -12.04 -4.09
CA ALA A 28 7.08 -12.64 -2.77
C ALA A 28 6.53 -11.61 -1.79
N VAL A 29 5.36 -11.90 -1.23
CA VAL A 29 4.68 -11.05 -0.24
C VAL A 29 4.86 -11.66 1.14
N THR A 30 5.37 -10.87 2.08
CA THR A 30 5.45 -11.21 3.50
C THR A 30 4.52 -10.29 4.27
N VAL A 31 3.65 -10.87 5.10
CA VAL A 31 2.74 -10.13 5.96
C VAL A 31 3.03 -10.48 7.41
N ASP A 32 3.55 -9.52 8.16
CA ASP A 32 3.78 -9.64 9.60
C ASP A 32 2.58 -9.02 10.33
N ILE A 33 1.82 -9.81 11.10
CA ILE A 33 0.61 -9.34 11.77
C ILE A 33 0.82 -9.32 13.28
N GLU A 34 0.41 -8.23 13.91
CA GLU A 34 0.42 -8.13 15.37
C GLU A 34 -0.81 -8.86 15.94
N ARG A 35 -0.58 -10.07 16.47
CA ARG A 35 -1.66 -10.94 16.97
C ARG A 35 -2.50 -10.30 18.08
N ALA A 36 -1.90 -9.46 18.91
CA ALA A 36 -2.63 -8.70 19.94
C ALA A 36 -3.65 -7.73 19.33
N ALA A 37 -3.25 -6.99 18.28
CA ALA A 37 -4.12 -6.06 17.57
C ALA A 37 -5.31 -6.77 16.88
N LEU A 38 -5.12 -8.00 16.39
CA LEU A 38 -6.22 -8.82 15.88
C LEU A 38 -7.24 -9.19 16.97
N GLY A 39 -6.75 -9.52 18.17
CA GLY A 39 -7.62 -9.82 19.31
C GLY A 39 -8.48 -8.63 19.73
N GLU A 40 -7.92 -7.41 19.71
CA GLU A 40 -8.67 -6.17 19.97
C GLU A 40 -9.78 -5.91 18.94
N LEU A 41 -9.59 -6.38 17.70
CA LEU A 41 -10.60 -6.34 16.64
C LEU A 41 -11.60 -7.50 16.69
N GLY A 42 -11.52 -8.37 17.71
CA GLY A 42 -12.41 -9.52 17.88
C GLY A 42 -12.13 -10.69 16.94
N VAL A 43 -10.94 -10.75 16.34
CA VAL A 43 -10.54 -11.87 15.48
C VAL A 43 -10.05 -13.03 16.35
N ASP A 44 -10.94 -13.99 16.59
CA ASP A 44 -10.66 -15.23 17.31
C ASP A 44 -10.56 -16.41 16.34
N MET A 45 -9.40 -16.54 15.69
CA MET A 45 -9.09 -17.62 14.75
C MET A 45 -7.76 -18.28 15.13
N ALA A 46 -7.64 -19.60 14.96
CA ALA A 46 -6.32 -20.25 15.07
C ALA A 46 -5.35 -19.70 14.00
N ASP A 47 -4.06 -19.65 14.31
CA ASP A 47 -3.04 -19.06 13.42
C ASP A 47 -3.01 -19.73 12.05
N GLU A 48 -3.12 -21.06 11.99
CA GLU A 48 -3.13 -21.81 10.73
C GLU A 48 -4.33 -21.43 9.85
N VAL A 49 -5.50 -21.25 10.48
CA VAL A 49 -6.74 -20.86 9.78
C VAL A 49 -6.65 -19.41 9.31
N LEU A 50 -6.04 -18.52 10.10
CA LEU A 50 -5.80 -17.13 9.72
C LEU A 50 -4.87 -17.03 8.52
N VAL A 51 -3.76 -17.79 8.53
CA VAL A 51 -2.78 -17.81 7.43
C VAL A 51 -3.43 -18.31 6.14
N GLU A 52 -4.18 -19.42 6.20
CA GLU A 52 -4.89 -19.94 5.04
C GLU A 52 -5.93 -18.95 4.51
N ALA A 53 -6.77 -18.39 5.39
CA ALA A 53 -7.79 -17.41 5.00
C ALA A 53 -7.17 -16.16 4.36
N LEU A 54 -6.08 -15.64 4.93
CA LEU A 54 -5.38 -14.48 4.39
C LEU A 54 -4.75 -14.79 3.03
N ALA A 55 -4.09 -15.93 2.89
CA ALA A 55 -3.48 -16.34 1.61
C ALA A 55 -4.54 -16.48 0.52
N THR A 56 -5.66 -17.15 0.82
CA THR A 56 -6.80 -17.28 -0.11
C THR A 56 -7.38 -15.91 -0.48
N ALA A 57 -7.59 -15.02 0.49
CA ALA A 57 -8.12 -13.68 0.24
C ALA A 57 -7.18 -12.84 -0.65
N VAL A 58 -5.88 -12.87 -0.38
CA VAL A 58 -4.86 -12.16 -1.18
C VAL A 58 -4.83 -12.70 -2.60
N LEU A 59 -4.74 -14.02 -2.79
CA LEU A 59 -4.73 -14.65 -4.11
C LEU A 59 -6.01 -14.33 -4.90
N THR A 60 -7.18 -14.47 -4.27
CA THR A 60 -8.47 -14.17 -4.91
C THR A 60 -8.54 -12.72 -5.39
N ARG A 61 -8.08 -11.76 -4.57
CA ARG A 61 -8.09 -10.33 -4.93
C ARG A 61 -7.10 -10.02 -6.05
N VAL A 62 -5.91 -10.64 -6.02
CA VAL A 62 -4.88 -10.50 -7.06
C VAL A 62 -5.35 -11.12 -8.38
N ASP A 63 -5.97 -12.30 -8.36
CA ASP A 63 -6.51 -12.94 -9.56
C ASP A 63 -7.61 -12.09 -10.20
N THR A 64 -8.50 -11.53 -9.37
CA THR A 64 -9.53 -10.60 -9.84
C THR A 64 -8.92 -9.36 -10.50
N TRP A 65 -7.87 -8.80 -9.90
CA TRP A 65 -7.14 -7.68 -10.48
C TRP A 65 -6.43 -8.07 -11.78
N ALA A 66 -5.79 -9.24 -11.83
CA ALA A 66 -5.09 -9.74 -13.02
C ALA A 66 -6.04 -9.91 -14.20
N VAL A 67 -7.27 -10.42 -13.98
CA VAL A 67 -8.29 -10.49 -15.03
C VAL A 67 -8.63 -9.10 -15.54
N ALA A 68 -8.87 -8.13 -14.65
CA ALA A 68 -9.21 -6.76 -15.04
C ALA A 68 -8.07 -6.07 -15.80
N ALA A 69 -6.82 -6.22 -15.33
CA ALA A 69 -5.63 -5.63 -15.95
C ALA A 69 -5.33 -6.21 -17.33
N ASN A 70 -5.61 -7.50 -17.56
CA ASN A 70 -5.40 -8.16 -18.86
C ASN A 70 -6.58 -8.03 -19.82
N THR A 71 -7.73 -7.52 -19.37
CA THR A 71 -8.88 -7.30 -20.24
C THR A 71 -8.68 -5.99 -21.02
N PRO A 72 -8.72 -6.01 -22.37
CA PRO A 72 -8.54 -4.79 -23.17
C PRO A 72 -9.68 -3.80 -22.95
N GLN A 73 -9.49 -2.85 -22.05
CA GLN A 73 -10.49 -1.85 -21.66
C GLN A 73 -10.08 -0.41 -22.00
N GLY A 74 -8.92 -0.23 -22.66
CA GLY A 74 -8.32 1.10 -22.85
C GLY A 74 -7.83 1.73 -21.54
N ALA A 75 -7.61 0.91 -20.51
CA ALA A 75 -7.12 1.36 -19.21
C ALA A 75 -5.73 2.00 -19.35
N ALA A 76 -5.57 3.18 -18.74
CA ALA A 76 -4.37 4.01 -18.93
C ALA A 76 -3.10 3.48 -18.23
N GLY A 77 -3.21 2.44 -17.41
CA GLY A 77 -2.09 1.86 -16.65
C GLY A 77 -2.50 0.68 -15.77
N PRO A 78 -1.53 0.00 -15.13
CA PRO A 78 -1.74 -1.25 -14.41
C PRO A 78 -2.63 -1.13 -13.17
N LEU A 79 -2.61 0.03 -12.48
CA LEU A 79 -3.47 0.25 -11.32
C LEU A 79 -4.85 0.80 -11.68
N ALA A 80 -5.07 1.27 -12.92
CA ALA A 80 -6.33 1.90 -13.30
C ALA A 80 -7.59 1.08 -12.91
N PRO A 81 -7.62 -0.26 -13.04
CA PRO A 81 -8.79 -1.05 -12.64
C PRO A 81 -9.09 -1.07 -11.14
N VAL A 82 -8.11 -0.76 -10.29
CA VAL A 82 -8.24 -0.83 -8.82
C VAL A 82 -8.03 0.51 -8.12
N LEU A 83 -7.66 1.55 -8.87
CA LEU A 83 -7.23 2.83 -8.30
C LEU A 83 -8.34 3.53 -7.51
N GLY A 84 -9.60 3.43 -7.96
CA GLY A 84 -10.75 3.99 -7.23
C GLY A 84 -10.92 3.37 -5.84
N GLU A 85 -11.03 2.04 -5.77
CA GLU A 85 -11.12 1.31 -4.49
C GLU A 85 -9.87 1.54 -3.63
N TYR A 86 -8.69 1.60 -4.26
CA TYR A 86 -7.45 1.82 -3.54
C TYR A 86 -7.44 3.20 -2.88
N PHE A 87 -7.88 4.26 -3.57
CA PHE A 87 -7.96 5.61 -3.02
C PHE A 87 -8.83 5.70 -1.77
N ASP A 88 -9.98 5.03 -1.76
CA ASP A 88 -10.89 5.00 -0.61
C ASP A 88 -10.23 4.37 0.63
N MET A 89 -9.23 3.52 0.42
CA MET A 89 -8.50 2.81 1.48
C MET A 89 -7.20 3.49 1.91
N VAL A 90 -6.71 4.55 1.23
CA VAL A 90 -5.42 5.18 1.59
C VAL A 90 -5.59 6.15 2.77
N PRO A 91 -5.16 5.78 3.99
CA PRO A 91 -5.45 6.56 5.19
C PRO A 91 -4.79 7.96 5.23
N LEU A 92 -3.64 8.09 4.55
CA LEU A 92 -2.84 9.32 4.57
C LEU A 92 -3.26 10.34 3.49
N LEU A 93 -4.24 10.00 2.64
CA LEU A 93 -4.66 10.90 1.57
C LEU A 93 -5.17 12.24 2.13
N GLY A 94 -4.71 13.34 1.57
CA GLY A 94 -5.02 14.70 2.03
C GLY A 94 -4.35 15.10 3.35
N ARG A 95 -3.50 14.25 3.95
CA ARG A 95 -2.77 14.54 5.20
C ARG A 95 -1.37 15.08 4.93
N GLN A 96 -0.82 15.76 5.94
CA GLN A 96 0.60 16.11 5.96
C GLN A 96 1.44 14.85 6.13
N VAL A 97 2.42 14.69 5.24
CA VAL A 97 3.31 13.55 5.18
C VAL A 97 4.75 13.97 4.88
N ALA A 98 5.69 13.09 5.18
CA ALA A 98 7.03 13.11 4.64
C ALA A 98 7.23 11.94 3.66
N ALA A 99 7.79 12.22 2.47
CA ALA A 99 8.44 11.21 1.66
C ALA A 99 9.85 10.99 2.20
N VAL A 100 10.13 9.78 2.67
CA VAL A 100 11.40 9.42 3.31
C VAL A 100 12.11 8.38 2.46
N SER A 101 13.39 8.61 2.15
CA SER A 101 14.21 7.64 1.41
C SER A 101 14.40 6.33 2.19
N PRO A 102 14.86 5.24 1.55
CA PRO A 102 15.14 3.99 2.23
C PRO A 102 16.13 4.14 3.40
N ASN A 103 17.04 5.12 3.32
CA ASN A 103 18.03 5.44 4.35
C ASN A 103 17.50 6.38 5.45
N GLY A 104 16.21 6.73 5.43
CA GLY A 104 15.59 7.55 6.47
C GLY A 104 15.67 9.06 6.26
N LEU A 105 16.16 9.53 5.11
CA LEU A 105 16.27 10.97 4.83
C LEU A 105 14.94 11.51 4.29
N PRO A 106 14.38 12.59 4.86
CA PRO A 106 13.20 13.24 4.30
C PRO A 106 13.57 13.93 2.98
N LEU A 107 12.90 13.54 1.90
CA LEU A 107 13.10 14.10 0.56
C LEU A 107 12.09 15.22 0.26
N ALA A 108 10.87 15.09 0.78
CA ALA A 108 9.84 16.12 0.69
C ALA A 108 8.89 16.05 1.88
N VAL A 109 8.32 17.19 2.25
CA VAL A 109 7.26 17.32 3.25
C VAL A 109 6.13 18.13 2.64
N GLY A 110 4.90 17.63 2.74
CA GLY A 110 3.74 18.26 2.13
C GLY A 110 2.48 17.43 2.26
N VAL A 111 1.43 17.84 1.54
CA VAL A 111 0.15 17.12 1.55
C VAL A 111 0.21 15.95 0.57
N PHE A 112 -0.13 14.74 1.03
CA PHE A 112 -0.26 13.59 0.14
C PHE A 112 -1.49 13.76 -0.75
N ALA A 113 -1.27 14.07 -2.03
CA ALA A 113 -2.32 14.44 -2.96
C ALA A 113 -2.96 13.24 -3.68
N GLY A 114 -2.25 12.12 -3.76
CA GLY A 114 -2.75 10.91 -4.40
C GLY A 114 -1.66 10.01 -4.94
N LEU A 115 -2.10 9.03 -5.71
CA LEU A 115 -1.29 8.04 -6.40
C LEU A 115 -1.70 8.05 -7.86
N ASP A 116 -0.75 7.94 -8.77
CA ASP A 116 -1.10 7.81 -10.18
C ASP A 116 -1.36 6.35 -10.59
N ILE A 117 -1.73 6.16 -11.85
CA ILE A 117 -2.03 4.83 -12.44
C ILE A 117 -0.82 3.88 -12.49
N TRP A 118 0.37 4.36 -12.14
CA TRP A 118 1.62 3.59 -12.03
C TRP A 118 2.05 3.37 -10.58
N GLY A 119 1.30 3.90 -9.61
CA GLY A 119 1.57 3.75 -8.17
C GLY A 119 2.56 4.77 -7.61
N ARG A 120 2.91 5.82 -8.35
CA ARG A 120 3.76 6.91 -7.84
C ARG A 120 2.95 7.78 -6.89
N ALA A 121 3.52 8.11 -5.75
CA ALA A 121 2.92 9.00 -4.76
C ALA A 121 3.15 10.47 -5.14
N THR A 122 2.09 11.27 -5.18
CA THR A 122 2.15 12.71 -5.44
C THR A 122 2.07 13.48 -4.13
N ILE A 123 3.06 14.32 -3.84
CA ILE A 123 3.09 15.21 -2.67
C ILE A 123 3.04 16.67 -3.13
N LYS A 124 2.06 17.42 -2.61
CA LYS A 124 1.95 18.87 -2.78
C LYS A 124 2.81 19.59 -1.75
N THR A 125 3.88 20.23 -2.22
CA THR A 125 4.80 21.03 -1.41
C THR A 125 4.63 22.52 -1.70
N GLY A 126 5.32 23.38 -0.95
CA GLY A 126 5.40 24.82 -1.27
C GLY A 126 6.08 25.12 -2.62
N ALA A 127 6.82 24.18 -3.19
CA ALA A 127 7.46 24.28 -4.50
C ALA A 127 6.62 23.68 -5.64
N GLY A 128 5.42 23.19 -5.34
CA GLY A 128 4.54 22.49 -6.29
C GLY A 128 4.41 20.99 -6.01
N GLU A 129 3.82 20.28 -6.97
CA GLU A 129 3.63 18.82 -6.92
C GLU A 129 4.92 18.08 -7.25
N GLN A 130 5.21 17.04 -6.48
CA GLN A 130 6.35 16.15 -6.68
C GLN A 130 5.86 14.70 -6.69
N GLU A 131 6.30 13.92 -7.67
CA GLU A 131 5.98 12.50 -7.80
C GLU A 131 7.15 11.63 -7.32
N PHE A 132 6.83 10.59 -6.55
CA PHE A 132 7.82 9.66 -6.03
C PHE A 132 7.43 8.22 -6.35
N PRO A 133 8.32 7.42 -6.98
CA PRO A 133 8.03 6.02 -7.20
C PRO A 133 8.14 5.23 -5.87
N PRO A 134 7.35 4.14 -5.72
CA PRO A 134 7.21 3.42 -4.45
C PRO A 134 8.50 2.76 -3.97
N GLU A 135 9.45 2.46 -4.85
CA GLU A 135 10.77 1.92 -4.51
C GLU A 135 11.73 2.98 -3.97
N ALA A 136 11.49 4.27 -4.26
CA ALA A 136 12.39 5.36 -3.87
C ALA A 136 12.04 6.00 -2.53
N VAL A 137 10.79 5.87 -2.06
CA VAL A 137 10.34 6.52 -0.83
C VAL A 137 9.35 5.70 -0.03
N ARG A 138 9.29 5.98 1.27
CA ARG A 138 8.19 5.59 2.16
C ARG A 138 7.43 6.85 2.54
N ILE A 139 6.11 6.80 2.43
CA ILE A 139 5.23 7.89 2.88
C ILE A 139 4.94 7.70 4.36
N ARG A 140 5.22 8.71 5.18
CA ARG A 140 4.97 8.70 6.63
C ARG A 140 4.10 9.90 7.01
N GLY A 141 3.06 9.68 7.82
CA GLY A 141 2.31 10.77 8.46
C GLY A 141 3.19 11.57 9.42
N LEU A 142 2.85 12.85 9.60
CA LEU A 142 3.48 13.79 10.53
C LEU A 142 2.56 14.16 11.68
#